data_AF-A0A6C0C085-F1
#
_entry.id   AF-A0A6C0C085-F1
#
_cell.length_a   1.000
_cell.length_b   1.000
_cell.length_c   1.000
_cell.angle_alpha   90.00
_cell.angle_beta   90.00
_cell.angle_gamma   90.00
#
_symmetry.space_group_name_H-M   'P 1'
#
loop_
_entity.id
_entity.type
_entity.pdbx_description
1 polymer ?
#
loop_
_entity_poly.entity_id
_entity_poly.type
_entity_poly.pdbx_seq_one_letter_code
_entity_poly.pdbx_strand_id
1 'polypeptide(L)' 'MGVLKYINLKVFILSFIFGLFAMEIVMPERQTVFVYPTPENVNDLQYKDKVGNCFVPMQEESDCVGKYEEIPMQK' A
#
# COMPACT_ATOMS: atom_id res chain seq x y z
N MET A 1 -5.55 39.37 -20.33
CA MET A 1 -5.42 39.94 -18.96
C MET A 1 -5.09 38.78 -18.02
N GLY A 2 -3.87 38.70 -17.47
CA GLY A 2 -3.42 37.51 -16.74
C GLY A 2 -4.01 37.39 -15.33
N VAL A 3 -4.34 36.16 -14.93
CA VAL A 3 -4.89 35.78 -13.60
C VAL A 3 -4.02 36.22 -12.41
N LEU A 4 -2.71 36.34 -12.61
CA LEU A 4 -1.77 36.79 -11.58
C LEU A 4 -1.92 38.27 -11.18
N LYS A 5 -2.75 39.06 -11.89
CA LYS A 5 -2.98 40.48 -11.56
C LYS A 5 -3.78 40.68 -10.26
N TYR A 6 -4.55 39.68 -9.83
CA TYR A 6 -5.45 39.78 -8.67
C TYR A 6 -4.94 39.02 -7.44
N ILE A 7 -3.81 38.32 -7.55
CA ILE A 7 -3.28 37.45 -6.50
C ILE A 7 -1.94 38.01 -6.02
N ASN A 8 -1.82 38.22 -4.72
CA ASN A 8 -0.55 38.58 -4.12
C ASN A 8 0.33 37.33 -4.00
N LEU A 9 1.33 37.23 -4.88
CA LEU A 9 2.20 36.06 -4.99
C LEU A 9 2.92 35.71 -3.68
N LYS A 10 3.30 36.71 -2.87
CA LYS A 10 3.99 36.47 -1.59
C LYS A 10 3.06 35.79 -0.58
N VAL A 11 1.82 36.29 -0.48
CA VAL A 11 0.81 35.73 0.43
C VAL A 11 0.41 34.33 -0.02
N PHE A 12 0.23 34.12 -1.32
CA PHE A 12 -0.08 32.82 -1.89
C PHE A 12 0.97 31.76 -1.53
N ILE A 13 2.26 32.06 -1.76
CA ILE A 13 3.35 31.13 -1.43
C ILE A 13 3.40 30.85 0.08
N LEU A 14 3.23 31.87 0.93
CA LEU A 14 3.19 31.68 2.37
C LEU A 14 2.05 30.74 2.79
N SER A 15 0.84 30.98 2.29
CA SER A 15 -0.33 30.13 2.57
C SER A 15 -0.16 28.71 2.05
N PHE A 16 0.51 28.53 0.91
CA PHE A 16 0.75 27.23 0.32
C PHE A 16 1.72 26.39 1.17
N ILE A 17 2.80 27.00 1.65
CA ILE A 17 3.75 26.33 2.55
C ILE A 17 3.07 25.92 3.86
N PHE A 18 2.28 26.82 4.46
CA PHE A 18 1.51 26.49 5.66
C PHE A 18 0.48 25.37 5.41
N GLY A 19 -0.16 25.36 4.24
CA GLY A 19 -1.09 24.30 3.85
C GLY A 19 -0.42 22.93 3.72
N LEU A 20 0.74 22.86 3.08
CA LEU A 20 1.53 21.63 2.99
C LEU A 20 1.98 21.15 4.36
N PHE A 21 2.46 22.06 5.21
CA PHE A 21 2.87 21.73 6.56
C PHE A 21 1.72 21.20 7.43
N ALA A 22 0.54 21.82 7.34
CA ALA A 22 -0.64 21.36 8.06
C ALA A 22 -1.10 19.97 7.59
N MET A 23 -1.01 19.70 6.28
CA MET A 23 -1.36 18.41 5.71
C MET A 23 -0.48 17.28 6.25
N GLU A 24 0.83 17.49 6.35
CA GLU A 24 1.76 16.51 6.93
C GLU A 24 1.47 16.21 8.41
N ILE A 25 1.04 17.21 9.20
CA ILE A 25 0.71 17.00 10.62
C ILE A 25 -0.61 16.24 10.79
N VAL A 26 -1.59 16.53 9.94
CA VAL A 26 -2.94 15.95 10.03
C VAL A 26 -3.00 14.56 9.39
N MET A 27 -2.05 14.20 8.53
CA MET A 27 -2.07 12.93 7.82
C MET A 27 -1.96 11.75 8.81
N PRO A 28 -2.91 10.80 8.81
CA PRO A 28 -2.86 9.66 9.71
C PRO A 28 -1.70 8.73 9.37
N GLU A 29 -1.19 8.02 10.39
CA GLU A 29 -0.17 6.99 10.21
C GLU A 29 -0.64 5.91 9.21
N ARG A 30 0.29 5.45 8.37
CA ARG A 30 0.01 4.39 7.39
C ARG A 30 -0.41 3.11 8.12
N GLN A 31 -1.65 2.70 7.90
CA GLN A 31 -2.19 1.46 8.47
C GLN A 31 -1.55 0.26 7.76
N THR A 32 -0.95 -0.64 8.52
CA THR A 32 -0.38 -1.88 7.98
C THR A 32 -1.49 -2.93 7.91
N VAL A 33 -1.92 -3.28 6.69
CA VAL A 33 -2.92 -4.35 6.48
C VAL A 33 -2.18 -5.67 6.30
N PHE A 34 -2.49 -6.65 7.16
CA PHE A 34 -1.97 -8.01 7.02
C PHE A 34 -2.84 -8.80 6.05
N VAL A 35 -2.31 -9.04 4.85
CA VAL A 35 -2.94 -9.86 3.82
C VAL A 35 -2.17 -11.16 3.70
N TYR A 36 -2.87 -12.28 3.54
CA TYR A 36 -2.25 -13.60 3.29
C TYR A 36 -2.19 -13.87 1.78
N PRO A 37 -1.14 -14.58 1.32
CA PRO A 37 -1.01 -14.88 -0.10
C PRO A 37 -2.06 -15.93 -0.46
N THR A 38 -2.81 -15.65 -1.51
CA THR A 38 -3.73 -16.56 -2.20
C THR A 38 -3.24 -16.72 -3.63
N PRO A 39 -3.64 -17.78 -4.34
CA PRO A 39 -3.25 -17.97 -5.74
C PRO A 39 -3.59 -16.80 -6.66
N GLU A 40 -4.61 -16.02 -6.30
CA GLU A 40 -5.07 -14.86 -7.07
C GLU A 40 -4.24 -13.60 -6.80
N ASN A 41 -3.68 -13.44 -5.61
CA ASN A 41 -3.04 -12.19 -5.17
C ASN A 41 -1.51 -12.31 -4.96
N VAL A 42 -0.94 -13.52 -5.13
CA VAL A 42 0.48 -13.80 -4.85
C VAL A 42 1.43 -12.90 -5.66
N ASN A 43 1.02 -12.49 -6.86
CA ASN A 43 1.81 -11.62 -7.75
C ASN A 43 1.71 -10.12 -7.39
N ASP A 44 0.73 -9.73 -6.58
CA ASP A 44 0.43 -8.32 -6.25
C ASP A 44 0.92 -7.93 -4.85
N LEU A 45 1.51 -8.87 -4.10
CA LEU A 45 1.88 -8.70 -2.70
C LEU A 45 3.40 -8.75 -2.48
N GLN A 46 3.88 -7.95 -1.53
CA GLN A 46 5.26 -7.99 -1.03
C GLN A 46 5.24 -8.03 0.50
N TYR A 47 6.00 -8.95 1.08
CA TYR A 47 6.11 -9.10 2.52
C TYR A 47 7.34 -8.40 3.04
N LYS A 48 7.16 -7.55 4.05
CA LYS A 48 8.26 -6.94 4.79
C LYS A 48 8.51 -7.72 6.07
N ASP A 49 9.72 -8.22 6.26
CA ASP A 49 10.11 -8.87 7.51
C ASP A 49 10.34 -7.87 8.64
N LYS A 50 10.60 -8.38 9.85
CA LYS A 50 10.87 -7.55 11.03
C LYS A 50 12.21 -6.80 10.95
N VAL A 51 13.12 -7.24 10.09
CA VAL A 51 14.47 -6.66 9.90
C VAL A 51 14.44 -5.59 8.79
N GLY A 52 13.33 -5.47 8.06
CA GLY A 52 13.09 -4.47 7.02
C GLY A 52 13.31 -4.97 5.59
N ASN A 53 13.58 -6.25 5.38
CA ASN A 53 13.75 -6.84 4.05
C ASN A 53 12.40 -7.12 3.39
N CYS A 54 12.31 -6.88 2.08
CA CYS A 54 11.11 -7.15 1.29
C CYS A 54 11.28 -8.46 0.50
N PHE A 55 10.25 -9.31 0.52
CA PHE A 55 10.20 -10.59 -0.17
C PHE A 55 8.95 -10.67 -1.06
N VAL A 56 9.13 -11.24 -2.25
CA VAL A 56 8.03 -11.58 -3.15
C VAL A 56 7.75 -13.08 -3.01
N PRO A 57 6.54 -13.48 -2.59
CA PRO A 57 6.18 -14.89 -2.56
C PRO A 57 6.09 -15.43 -3.99
N MET A 58 6.64 -16.62 -4.23
CA MET A 58 6.51 -17.32 -5.51
C MET A 58 5.68 -18.57 -5.29
N GLN A 59 4.67 -18.76 -6.12
CA GLN A 59 3.87 -19.98 -6.15
C GLN A 59 4.31 -20.83 -7.33
N GLU A 60 4.49 -22.12 -7.09
CA GLU A 60 4.75 -23.11 -8.11
C GLU A 60 3.54 -24.05 -8.16
N GLU A 61 2.95 -24.22 -9.34
CA GLU A 61 1.92 -25.22 -9.53
C GLU A 61 2.59 -26.60 -9.63
N SER A 62 2.13 -27.53 -8.80
CA SER A 62 2.62 -28.91 -8.81
C SER A 62 1.46 -29.86 -9.09
N ASP A 63 1.73 -30.89 -9.89
CA ASP A 63 0.78 -31.98 -10.10
C ASP A 63 0.54 -32.72 -8.77
N CYS A 64 -0.73 -32.93 -8.43
CA CYS A 64 -1.11 -33.74 -7.28
C CYS A 64 -0.77 -35.21 -7.56
N VAL A 65 0.38 -35.68 -7.09
CA VAL A 65 0.82 -37.08 -7.29
C VAL A 65 0.39 -37.94 -6.10
N GLY A 66 -0.71 -38.70 -6.24
CA GLY A 66 -1.11 -39.70 -5.23
C GLY A 66 -2.62 -39.92 -5.07
N LYS A 67 -3.00 -40.73 -4.07
CA LYS A 67 -4.38 -40.81 -3.57
C LYS A 67 -4.60 -39.61 -2.63
N TYR A 68 -5.58 -38.77 -2.93
CA TYR A 68 -5.97 -37.66 -2.06
C TYR A 68 -7.06 -38.12 -1.09
N GLU A 69 -7.01 -37.61 0.14
CA GLU A 69 -8.12 -37.70 1.09
C GLU A 69 -8.83 -36.35 1.11
N GLU A 70 -10.15 -36.36 0.87
CA GLU A 70 -10.96 -35.15 1.01
C GLU A 70 -11.11 -34.83 2.49
N ILE A 71 -10.39 -33.80 2.95
CA ILE A 71 -10.56 -33.25 4.29
C ILE A 71 -11.76 -32.29 4.23
N PRO A 72 -12.86 -32.56 4.96
CA PRO A 72 -14.01 -31.67 4.95
C PRO A 72 -13.61 -30.29 5.50
N MET A 73 -14.05 -29.23 4.82
CA MET A 73 -13.86 -27.87 5.29
C MET A 73 -14.51 -27.73 6.68
N GLN A 74 -13.71 -27.48 7.70
CA GLN A 74 -14.24 -27.26 9.04
C GLN A 74 -15.08 -25.97 9.03
N LYS A 75 -16.37 -26.13 9.34
CA LYS A 75 -17.35 -25.05 9.38
C LYS A 75 -17.30 -24.30 10.70
#